data_AF-V5I6L7-F1
#
_entry.id   AF-V5I6L7-F1
#
_cell.length_a   1.000
_cell.length_b   1.000
_cell.length_c   1.000
_cell.angle_alpha   90.00
_cell.angle_beta   90.00
_cell.angle_gamma   90.00
#
_symmetry.space_group_name_H-M   'P 1'
#
loop_
_entity.id
_entity.type
_entity.pdbx_description
1 polymer ?
#
loop_
_entity_poly.entity_id
_entity_poly.type
_entity_poly.pdbx_seq_one_letter_code
_entity_poly.pdbx_strand_id
1 'polypeptide(L)'
;QNLEYSTGTVSLRKGRLENVSNIKRYNDVTINYSVCMKKVTFSLPIKFDILKFVYQYHSIMWSLTAKGEVQAILKNMKAKIIISFDFEKCVVSLDQFNITDQGQLSVSFSGRGFSDW
;
A
#
# COMPACT_ATOMS: atom_id res chain seq x y z
N GLN A 1 24.28 13.81 21.85
CA GLN A 1 22.82 13.91 21.63
C GLN A 1 22.62 14.27 20.17
N ASN A 2 22.05 13.37 19.35
CA ASN A 2 21.77 13.64 17.94
C ASN A 2 20.47 14.46 17.84
N LEU A 3 20.58 15.74 17.47
CA LEU A 3 19.44 16.57 17.13
C LEU A 3 19.04 16.23 15.70
N GLU A 4 17.96 15.47 15.53
CA GLU A 4 17.28 15.33 14.24
C GLU A 4 16.65 16.68 13.88
N TYR A 5 17.35 17.47 13.07
CA TYR A 5 16.74 18.63 12.42
C TYR A 5 15.81 18.11 11.32
N SER A 6 14.52 18.01 11.62
CA SER A 6 13.50 17.86 10.57
C SER A 6 13.48 19.17 9.77
N THR A 7 14.13 19.16 8.60
CA THR A 7 14.21 20.34 7.71
C THR A 7 12.91 20.60 6.96
N GLY A 8 11.89 19.75 7.13
CA GLY A 8 10.55 19.97 6.60
C GLY A 8 9.56 18.84 6.90
N THR A 9 8.29 19.10 6.62
CA THR A 9 7.20 18.15 6.76
C THR A 9 6.42 18.01 5.46
N VAL A 10 5.88 16.82 5.20
CA VAL A 10 4.95 16.56 4.10
C VAL A 10 3.70 15.91 4.67
N SER A 11 2.55 16.55 4.46
CA SER A 11 1.24 16.00 4.76
C SER A 11 0.58 15.52 3.48
N LEU A 12 0.14 14.26 3.45
CA LEU A 12 -0.64 13.69 2.37
C LEU A 12 -2.10 13.57 2.81
N ARG A 13 -3.03 14.09 2.01
CA ARG A 13 -4.47 14.13 2.32
C ARG A 13 -5.30 13.73 1.12
N LYS A 14 -6.55 13.37 1.37
CA LYS A 14 -7.55 12.97 0.35
C LYS A 14 -7.00 11.89 -0.60
N GLY A 15 -6.37 10.88 -0.01
CA GLY A 15 -5.78 9.77 -0.75
C GLY A 15 -6.81 8.99 -1.54
N ARG A 16 -6.48 8.67 -2.79
CA ARG A 16 -7.23 7.74 -3.64
C ARG A 16 -6.32 6.62 -4.08
N LEU A 17 -6.85 5.40 -4.04
CA LEU A 17 -6.24 4.22 -4.61
C LEU A 17 -7.01 3.84 -5.87
N GLU A 18 -6.33 3.88 -7.01
CA GLU A 18 -6.88 3.62 -8.34
C GLU A 18 -6.33 2.30 -8.88
N ASN A 19 -7.07 1.65 -9.78
CA ASN A 19 -6.72 0.38 -10.44
C ASN A 19 -6.64 -0.86 -9.53
N VAL A 20 -7.31 -0.84 -8.37
CA VAL A 20 -7.40 -2.02 -7.48
C VAL A 20 -8.10 -3.21 -8.16
N SER A 21 -9.02 -2.94 -9.07
CA SER A 21 -9.75 -3.97 -9.84
C SER A 21 -8.87 -4.81 -10.76
N ASN A 22 -7.64 -4.37 -11.04
CA ASN A 22 -6.68 -5.12 -11.87
C ASN A 22 -5.89 -6.17 -11.05
N ILE A 23 -6.30 -6.42 -9.81
CA ILE A 23 -5.76 -7.49 -8.99
C ILE A 23 -5.94 -8.84 -9.70
N LYS A 24 -4.86 -9.62 -9.78
CA LYS A 24 -4.89 -10.96 -10.35
C LYS A 24 -3.96 -11.90 -9.59
N ARG A 25 -4.13 -13.20 -9.78
CA ARG A 25 -3.19 -14.19 -9.27
C ARG A 25 -1.93 -14.22 -10.13
N TYR A 26 -0.76 -14.39 -9.51
CA TYR A 26 0.50 -14.64 -10.24
C TYR A 26 1.05 -16.05 -10.02
N ASN A 27 0.44 -16.82 -9.11
CA ASN A 27 0.78 -18.21 -8.86
C ASN A 27 -0.49 -18.94 -8.35
N ASP A 28 -0.35 -20.22 -8.05
CA ASP A 28 -1.44 -21.05 -7.55
C ASP A 28 -1.88 -20.63 -6.14
N VAL A 29 -3.19 -20.74 -5.92
CA VAL A 29 -3.75 -20.62 -4.58
C VAL A 29 -3.52 -21.93 -3.85
N THR A 30 -2.96 -21.87 -2.66
CA THR A 30 -2.85 -23.05 -1.80
C THR A 30 -3.93 -22.99 -0.73
N ILE A 31 -4.62 -24.11 -0.53
CA ILE A 31 -5.63 -24.27 0.51
C ILE A 31 -5.14 -25.38 1.43
N ASN A 32 -5.11 -25.12 2.73
CA ASN A 32 -4.74 -26.10 3.73
C ASN A 32 -5.83 -26.21 4.80
N TYR A 33 -6.26 -27.43 5.10
CA TYR A 33 -7.15 -27.69 6.23
C TYR A 33 -6.38 -28.33 7.38
N SER A 34 -6.44 -27.71 8.55
CA SER A 34 -5.93 -28.29 9.79
C SER A 34 -7.09 -28.90 10.58
N VAL A 35 -7.11 -30.22 10.69
CA VAL A 35 -8.12 -30.98 11.47
C VAL A 35 -8.03 -30.59 12.95
N CYS A 36 -6.82 -30.55 13.51
CA CYS A 36 -6.59 -30.25 14.93
C CYS A 36 -7.05 -28.83 15.28
N MET A 37 -6.81 -27.86 14.40
CA MET A 37 -7.24 -26.47 14.61
C MET A 37 -8.65 -26.18 14.10
N LYS A 38 -9.32 -27.15 13.45
CA LYS A 38 -10.57 -26.98 12.70
C LYS A 38 -10.56 -25.66 11.90
N LYS A 39 -9.49 -25.45 11.12
CA LYS A 39 -9.21 -24.19 10.44
C LYS A 39 -8.81 -24.45 8.99
N VAL A 40 -9.41 -23.72 8.05
CA VAL A 40 -8.95 -23.67 6.65
C VAL A 40 -8.14 -22.39 6.45
N THR A 41 -6.99 -22.51 5.81
CA THR A 41 -6.11 -21.38 5.45
C THR A 41 -5.94 -21.32 3.94
N PHE A 42 -6.16 -20.13 3.39
CA PHE A 42 -5.97 -19.78 1.99
C PHE A 42 -4.71 -18.93 1.85
N SER A 43 -3.76 -19.37 1.04
CA SER A 43 -2.58 -18.60 0.64
C SER A 43 -2.77 -18.08 -0.78
N LEU A 44 -2.98 -16.77 -0.90
CA LEU A 44 -3.34 -16.07 -2.13
C LEU A 44 -2.14 -15.23 -2.63
N PRO A 45 -1.38 -15.71 -3.61
CA PRO A 45 -0.36 -14.91 -4.30
C PRO A 45 -1.03 -13.98 -5.33
N ILE A 46 -1.04 -12.67 -5.03
CA ILE A 46 -1.69 -11.64 -5.84
C ILE A 46 -0.68 -10.68 -6.47
N LYS A 47 -1.05 -10.09 -7.61
CA LYS A 47 -0.26 -9.11 -8.34
C LYS A 47 -1.17 -7.97 -8.82
N PHE A 48 -0.62 -6.76 -8.80
CA PHE A 48 -1.14 -5.61 -9.52
C PHE A 48 -0.16 -5.27 -10.66
N ASP A 49 -0.64 -5.25 -11.91
CA ASP A 49 0.21 -4.80 -13.01
C ASP A 49 0.50 -3.30 -12.91
N ILE A 50 -0.51 -2.51 -12.54
CA ILE A 50 -0.43 -1.08 -12.27
C ILE A 50 -1.35 -0.77 -11.09
N LEU A 51 -0.77 -0.25 -10.00
CA LEU A 51 -1.49 0.30 -8.87
C LEU A 51 -1.13 1.78 -8.74
N LYS A 52 -2.13 2.67 -8.67
CA LYS A 52 -1.90 4.11 -8.66
C LYS A 52 -2.44 4.73 -7.38
N PHE A 53 -1.61 5.53 -6.74
CA PHE A 53 -1.91 6.30 -5.55
C PHE A 53 -1.92 7.77 -5.92
N VAL A 54 -2.96 8.48 -5.51
CA VAL A 54 -3.08 9.93 -5.73
C VAL A 54 -3.37 10.59 -4.41
N TYR A 55 -2.56 11.58 -4.04
CA TYR A 55 -2.75 12.36 -2.82
C TYR A 55 -2.63 13.85 -3.12
N GLN A 56 -3.36 14.65 -2.37
CA GLN A 56 -3.03 16.07 -2.23
C GLN A 56 -1.89 16.18 -1.23
N TYR A 57 -0.79 16.83 -1.62
CA TYR A 57 0.33 17.09 -0.72
C TYR A 57 0.32 18.55 -0.24
N HIS A 58 0.77 18.73 1.00
CA HIS A 58 1.16 20.01 1.56
C HIS A 58 2.54 19.81 2.17
N SER A 59 3.56 20.46 1.62
CA SER A 59 4.92 20.43 2.11
C SER A 59 5.30 21.77 2.72
N ILE A 60 5.94 21.73 3.89
CA ILE A 60 6.55 22.89 4.56
C ILE A 60 8.03 22.56 4.69
N MET A 61 8.89 23.34 4.05
CA MET A 61 10.34 23.25 4.22
C MET A 61 10.86 24.62 4.65
N TRP A 62 11.39 24.71 5.87
CA TRP A 62 11.72 25.97 6.53
C TRP A 62 10.50 26.92 6.60
N SER A 63 10.48 28.04 5.87
CA SER A 63 9.34 28.96 5.73
C SER A 63 8.57 28.79 4.41
N LEU A 64 9.06 27.94 3.50
CA LEU A 64 8.47 27.76 2.19
C LEU A 64 7.37 26.71 2.22
N THR A 65 6.25 27.04 1.58
CA THR A 65 5.10 26.13 1.47
C THR A 65 4.89 25.74 0.01
N ALA A 66 4.69 24.44 -0.24
CA ALA A 66 4.27 23.91 -1.53
C ALA A 66 2.99 23.08 -1.37
N LYS A 67 2.06 23.23 -2.31
CA LYS A 67 0.80 22.49 -2.33
C LYS A 67 0.50 22.00 -3.74
N GLY A 68 -0.02 20.80 -3.82
CA GLY A 68 -0.33 20.21 -5.12
C GLY A 68 -0.83 18.78 -5.01
N GLU A 69 -0.66 18.04 -6.09
CA GLU A 69 -0.98 16.62 -6.17
C GLU A 69 0.29 15.81 -6.39
N VAL A 70 0.44 14.74 -5.61
CA VAL A 70 1.45 13.71 -5.83
C VAL A 70 0.75 12.46 -6.36
N GLN A 71 1.29 11.93 -7.45
CA GLN A 71 0.86 10.67 -8.02
C GLN A 71 2.01 9.68 -7.90
N ALA A 72 1.74 8.51 -7.32
CA ALA A 72 2.67 7.40 -7.26
C ALA A 72 2.10 6.21 -8.04
N ILE A 73 2.88 5.66 -8.96
CA ILE A 73 2.52 4.51 -9.77
C ILE A 73 3.45 3.36 -9.39
N LEU A 74 2.88 2.27 -8.87
CA LEU A 74 3.56 1.00 -8.66
C LEU A 74 3.24 0.06 -9.82
N LYS A 75 4.27 -0.37 -10.55
CA LYS A 75 4.14 -1.35 -11.64
C LYS A 75 4.66 -2.72 -11.20
N ASN A 76 3.94 -3.77 -11.55
CA ASN A 76 4.29 -5.17 -11.29
C ASN A 76 4.47 -5.54 -9.80
N MET A 77 3.75 -4.87 -8.90
CA MET A 77 3.78 -5.19 -7.46
C MET A 77 3.12 -6.55 -7.20
N LYS A 78 3.75 -7.38 -6.36
CA LYS A 78 3.23 -8.67 -5.90
C LYS A 78 3.09 -8.67 -4.38
N ALA A 79 2.03 -9.31 -3.91
CA ALA A 79 1.80 -9.54 -2.50
C ALA A 79 1.33 -10.97 -2.25
N LYS A 80 1.48 -11.41 -1.00
CA LYS A 80 0.91 -12.64 -0.47
C LYS A 80 -0.11 -12.27 0.59
N ILE A 81 -1.33 -12.75 0.42
CA ILE A 81 -2.39 -12.65 1.41
C ILE A 81 -2.61 -14.04 2.01
N ILE A 82 -2.64 -14.12 3.34
CA ILE A 82 -3.08 -15.33 4.05
C ILE A 82 -4.39 -15.00 4.74
N ILE A 83 -5.45 -15.68 4.32
CA ILE A 83 -6.78 -15.60 4.92
C ILE A 83 -7.07 -16.93 5.57
N SER A 84 -7.79 -16.94 6.67
CA SER A 84 -8.25 -18.17 7.26
C SER A 84 -9.67 -18.09 7.75
N PHE A 85 -10.30 -19.26 7.84
CA PHE A 85 -11.61 -19.45 8.42
C PHE A 85 -11.51 -20.49 9.54
N ASP A 86 -11.88 -20.06 10.74
CA ASP A 86 -11.98 -20.89 11.96
C ASP A 86 -13.41 -21.41 12.07
N PHE A 87 -13.59 -22.74 12.01
CA PHE A 87 -14.91 -23.36 12.02
C PHE A 87 -15.54 -23.41 13.42
N GLU A 88 -14.74 -23.35 14.49
CA GLU A 88 -15.27 -23.34 15.86
C GLU A 88 -15.82 -21.97 16.20
N LYS A 89 -15.11 -20.92 15.80
CA LYS A 89 -15.50 -19.53 16.07
C LYS A 89 -16.41 -18.96 14.98
N CYS A 90 -16.48 -19.60 13.82
CA CYS A 90 -17.17 -19.10 12.64
C CYS A 90 -16.67 -17.69 12.24
N VAL A 91 -15.36 -17.49 12.25
CA VAL A 91 -14.71 -16.20 11.97
C VAL A 91 -13.73 -16.35 10.81
N VAL A 92 -13.76 -15.35 9.91
CA VAL A 92 -12.72 -15.16 8.89
C VAL A 92 -11.69 -14.15 9.43
N SER A 93 -10.41 -14.45 9.28
CA SER A 93 -9.32 -13.53 9.61
C SER A 93 -8.35 -13.34 8.46
N LEU A 94 -7.87 -12.11 8.31
CA LEU A 94 -6.68 -11.80 7.52
C LEU A 94 -5.46 -12.04 8.42
N ASP A 95 -4.82 -13.20 8.26
CA ASP A 95 -3.68 -13.61 9.08
C ASP A 95 -2.39 -12.89 8.64
N GLN A 96 -2.23 -12.63 7.35
CA GLN A 96 -1.05 -11.94 6.82
C GLN A 96 -1.38 -11.17 5.54
N PHE A 97 -0.81 -9.96 5.42
CA PHE A 97 -0.65 -9.25 4.15
C PHE A 97 0.81 -8.85 4.02
N ASN A 98 1.50 -9.36 3.00
CA ASN A 98 2.92 -9.08 2.79
C ASN A 98 3.20 -8.69 1.34
N ILE A 99 3.88 -7.56 1.13
CA ILE A 99 4.42 -7.18 -0.17
C ILE A 99 5.66 -8.05 -0.41
N THR A 100 5.58 -8.98 -1.35
CA THR A 100 6.68 -9.91 -1.65
C THR A 100 7.63 -9.36 -2.71
N ASP A 101 7.15 -8.43 -3.53
CA ASP A 101 7.89 -7.75 -4.59
C ASP A 101 7.25 -6.38 -4.79
N GLN A 102 7.96 -5.30 -4.47
CA GLN A 102 7.43 -3.94 -4.60
C GLN A 102 7.29 -3.50 -6.07
N GLY A 103 7.96 -4.20 -7.00
CA GLY A 103 8.00 -3.81 -8.40
C GLY A 103 8.73 -2.47 -8.61
N GLN A 104 8.22 -1.66 -9.54
CA GLN A 104 8.80 -0.35 -9.88
C GLN A 104 7.90 0.78 -9.39
N LEU A 105 8.46 1.68 -8.59
CA LEU A 105 7.80 2.90 -8.12
C LEU A 105 8.19 4.09 -8.98
N SER A 106 7.21 4.84 -9.47
CA SER A 106 7.40 6.15 -10.10
C SER A 106 6.55 7.17 -9.36
N VAL A 107 7.14 8.32 -9.01
CA VAL A 107 6.47 9.40 -8.28
C VAL A 107 6.56 10.68 -9.09
N SER A 108 5.44 11.36 -9.26
CA SER A 108 5.36 12.65 -9.95
C SER A 108 4.59 13.65 -9.10
N PHE A 109 5.13 14.86 -8.97
CA PHE A 109 4.48 15.98 -8.28
C PHE A 109 3.97 16.99 -9.29
N SER A 110 2.82 17.57 -9.01
CA SER A 110 2.23 18.67 -9.76
C SER A 110 1.70 19.72 -8.79
N GLY A 111 1.57 20.96 -9.22
CA GLY A 111 1.07 22.05 -8.36
C GLY A 111 1.94 23.29 -8.43
N ARG A 112 1.67 24.25 -7.56
CA ARG A 112 2.54 25.42 -7.43
C ARG A 112 3.75 25.00 -6.61
N GLY A 113 4.94 25.32 -7.12
CA GLY A 113 6.21 25.12 -6.42
C GLY A 113 6.26 25.91 -5.10
N PHE A 114 7.39 25.82 -4.41
CA PHE A 114 7.59 26.57 -3.18
C PHE A 114 7.36 28.07 -3.40
N SER A 115 6.41 28.64 -2.68
CA SER A 115 6.19 30.08 -2.58
C SER A 115 6.54 30.52 -1.16
N ASP A 116 7.20 31.66 -1.05
CA ASP A 116 7.26 32.39 0.22
C ASP A 116 5.88 33.00 0.51
N TRP A 117 5.55 33.15 1.78
CA TRP A 117 4.29 33.72 2.27
C TRP A 117 4.28 35.24 2.15
#